data_AF-A0A1J5CSR0-F1
#
_entry.id   AF-A0A1J5CSR0-F1
#
_cell.length_a   1.000
_cell.length_b   1.000
_cell.length_c   1.000
_cell.angle_alpha   90.00
_cell.angle_beta   90.00
_cell.angle_gamma   90.00
#
_symmetry.space_group_name_H-M   'P 1'
#
loop_
_entity.id
_entity.type
_entity.pdbx_description
1 polymer ?
#
loop_
_entity_poly.entity_id
_entity_poly.type
_entity_poly.pdbx_seq_one_letter_code
_entity_poly.pdbx_strand_id
1 'polypeptide(L)'
;MLYDGALRFMAQADEAFNGKDVEKISNNLLRVQAIIAELLTSLNKEKGGEIAVNLERLYLFFLDKLSEANIKKDPEPMRQIRPLIEDLRGTWVEVIRLHGKNTSSSQPPPNKPRLNVAA
;
A
#
# COMPACT_ATOMS: atom_id res chain seq x y z
N MET A 1 0.98 -0.51 7.77
CA MET A 1 0.22 -0.94 6.58
C MET A 1 1.09 -1.85 5.71
N LEU A 2 0.53 -2.56 4.74
CA LEU A 2 1.29 -3.45 3.83
C LEU A 2 2.40 -2.70 3.08
N TYR A 3 2.10 -1.49 2.58
CA TYR A 3 3.09 -0.63 1.93
C TYR A 3 4.30 -0.28 2.81
N ASP A 4 4.10 0.01 4.11
CA ASP A 4 5.23 0.27 5.03
C ASP A 4 6.11 -0.99 5.16
N GLY A 5 5.49 -2.17 5.16
CA GLY A 5 6.19 -3.46 5.16
C GLY A 5 7.03 -3.66 3.90
N ALA A 6 6.47 -3.37 2.72
CA ALA A 6 7.18 -3.44 1.44
C ALA A 6 8.40 -2.50 1.43
N LEU A 7 8.22 -1.23 1.80
CA LEU A 7 9.31 -0.24 1.84
C LEU A 7 10.42 -0.62 2.81
N ARG A 8 10.07 -1.20 3.96
CA ARG A 8 11.06 -1.73 4.92
C ARG A 8 11.88 -2.86 4.30
N PHE A 9 11.25 -3.83 3.64
CA PHE A 9 11.98 -4.94 3.00
C PHE A 9 12.81 -4.46 1.81
N MET A 10 12.33 -3.46 1.05
CA MET A 10 13.14 -2.85 -0.01
C MET A 10 14.40 -2.17 0.54
N ALA A 11 14.30 -1.46 1.67
CA ALA A 11 15.47 -0.87 2.33
C ALA A 11 16.48 -1.93 2.80
N GLN A 12 15.98 -3.04 3.37
CA GLN A 12 16.82 -4.18 3.77
C GLN A 12 17.46 -4.90 2.57
N ALA A 13 16.76 -4.98 1.44
CA ALA A 13 17.32 -5.51 0.20
C ALA A 13 18.43 -4.60 -0.34
N ASP A 14 18.24 -3.27 -0.32
CA ASP A 14 19.24 -2.29 -0.75
C ASP A 14 20.52 -2.37 0.10
N GLU A 15 20.38 -2.51 1.41
CA GLU A 15 21.52 -2.75 2.31
C GLU A 15 22.24 -4.06 1.97
N ALA A 16 21.50 -5.13 1.71
CA ALA A 16 22.06 -6.42 1.31
C ALA A 16 22.77 -6.36 -0.06
N PHE A 17 22.28 -5.53 -1.00
CA PHE A 17 22.97 -5.25 -2.26
C PHE A 17 24.34 -4.60 -2.04
N ASN A 18 24.42 -3.62 -1.14
CA ASN A 18 25.70 -2.98 -0.78
C ASN A 18 26.67 -4.00 -0.14
N GLY A 19 26.15 -4.89 0.69
CA GLY A 19 26.91 -5.97 1.33
C GLY A 19 27.18 -7.19 0.42
N LYS A 20 26.64 -7.23 -0.80
CA LYS A 20 26.68 -8.37 -1.73
C LYS A 20 26.15 -9.69 -1.12
N ASP A 21 25.23 -9.60 -0.17
CA ASP A 21 24.61 -10.76 0.48
C ASP A 21 23.42 -11.27 -0.36
N VAL A 22 23.73 -12.19 -1.28
CA VAL A 22 22.77 -12.70 -2.29
C VAL A 22 21.55 -13.37 -1.67
N GLU A 23 21.73 -14.07 -0.55
CA GLU A 23 20.65 -14.73 0.16
C GLU A 23 19.71 -13.70 0.78
N LYS A 24 20.25 -12.70 1.50
CA LYS A 24 19.44 -11.61 2.07
C LYS A 24 18.77 -10.77 1.00
N ILE A 25 19.43 -10.51 -0.13
CA ILE A 25 18.80 -9.84 -1.29
C ILE A 25 17.54 -10.61 -1.70
N SER A 26 17.69 -11.91 -1.98
CA SER A 26 16.58 -12.73 -2.48
C SER A 26 15.46 -12.84 -1.47
N ASN A 27 15.78 -13.10 -0.20
CA ASN A 27 14.79 -13.23 0.87
C ASN A 27 13.98 -11.95 1.04
N ASN A 28 14.63 -10.77 1.03
CA ASN A 28 13.90 -9.51 1.17
C ASN A 28 13.07 -9.18 -0.08
N LEU A 29 13.59 -9.36 -1.29
CA LEU A 29 12.83 -9.12 -2.53
C LEU A 29 11.60 -10.03 -2.63
N LEU A 30 11.71 -11.31 -2.26
CA LEU A 30 10.57 -12.24 -2.23
C LEU A 30 9.49 -11.79 -1.22
N ARG A 31 9.88 -11.20 -0.09
CA ARG A 31 8.92 -10.64 0.88
C ARG A 31 8.21 -9.41 0.34
N VAL A 32 8.89 -8.56 -0.41
CA VAL A 32 8.24 -7.44 -1.12
C VAL A 32 7.25 -8.00 -2.15
N GLN A 33 7.66 -8.97 -2.96
CA GLN A 33 6.79 -9.60 -3.95
C GLN A 33 5.54 -10.22 -3.33
N ALA A 34 5.67 -10.92 -2.19
CA ALA A 34 4.53 -11.50 -1.48
C ALA A 34 3.52 -10.42 -1.05
N ILE A 35 4.00 -9.26 -0.58
CA ILE A 35 3.13 -8.14 -0.21
C ILE A 35 2.42 -7.56 -1.46
N ILE A 36 3.15 -7.34 -2.56
CA ILE A 36 2.55 -6.81 -3.79
C ILE A 36 1.54 -7.80 -4.38
N ALA A 37 1.83 -9.10 -4.32
CA ALA A 37 0.91 -10.14 -4.75
C ALA A 37 -0.39 -10.15 -3.92
N GLU A 38 -0.28 -10.01 -2.60
CA GLU A 38 -1.45 -9.89 -1.72
C GLU A 38 -2.29 -8.64 -2.03
N LEU A 39 -1.62 -7.50 -2.28
CA LEU A 39 -2.32 -6.28 -2.70
C LEU A 39 -3.04 -6.48 -4.04
N LEU A 40 -2.42 -7.17 -4.99
CA LEU A 40 -2.99 -7.50 -6.29
C LEU A 40 -4.22 -8.41 -6.18
N THR A 41 -4.13 -9.50 -5.39
CA THR A 41 -5.24 -10.43 -5.21
C THR A 41 -6.40 -9.82 -4.42
N SER A 42 -6.13 -8.81 -3.59
CA SER A 42 -7.16 -8.09 -2.82
C SER A 42 -7.98 -7.07 -3.62
N LEU A 43 -7.63 -6.79 -4.88
CA LEU A 43 -8.33 -5.78 -5.69
C LEU A 43 -9.76 -6.21 -6.04
N ASN A 44 -10.73 -5.37 -5.69
CA ASN A 44 -12.11 -5.54 -6.11
C ASN A 44 -12.38 -4.74 -7.40
N LYS A 45 -12.40 -5.42 -8.54
CA LYS A 45 -12.62 -4.78 -9.86
C LYS A 45 -14.05 -4.26 -10.05
N GLU A 46 -15.04 -4.90 -9.43
CA GLU A 46 -16.44 -4.48 -9.54
C GLU A 46 -16.68 -3.14 -8.85
N LYS A 47 -16.19 -2.98 -7.61
CA LYS A 47 -16.33 -1.75 -6.82
C LYS A 47 -15.28 -0.70 -7.17
N GLY A 48 -14.07 -1.13 -7.49
CA GLY A 48 -12.94 -0.23 -7.75
C GLY A 48 -12.88 0.31 -9.17
N GLY A 49 -13.61 -0.30 -10.12
CA GLY A 49 -13.67 0.16 -11.51
C GLY A 49 -12.29 0.40 -12.12
N GLU A 50 -12.12 1.54 -12.80
CA GLU A 50 -10.86 1.92 -13.46
C GLU A 50 -9.67 1.99 -12.49
N ILE A 51 -9.87 2.43 -11.25
CA ILE A 51 -8.79 2.53 -10.25
C ILE A 51 -8.23 1.13 -9.95
N ALA A 52 -9.09 0.12 -9.78
CA ALA A 52 -8.63 -1.24 -9.54
C ALA A 52 -7.85 -1.79 -10.75
N VAL A 53 -8.28 -1.50 -11.97
CA VAL A 53 -7.54 -1.94 -13.18
C VAL A 53 -6.19 -1.23 -13.28
N ASN A 54 -6.11 0.05 -12.94
CA ASN A 54 -4.85 0.82 -12.96
C ASN A 54 -3.86 0.30 -11.89
N LEU A 55 -4.36 0.00 -10.68
CA LEU A 55 -3.57 -0.60 -9.61
C LEU A 55 -3.06 -2.00 -9.97
N GLU A 56 -3.90 -2.83 -10.61
CA GLU A 56 -3.49 -4.14 -11.11
C GLU A 56 -2.29 -4.02 -12.05
N ARG A 57 -2.34 -3.11 -13.03
CA ARG A 57 -1.23 -2.89 -13.96
C ARG A 57 0.04 -2.43 -13.26
N LEU A 58 -0.07 -1.53 -12.28
CA LEU A 58 1.08 -1.08 -11.48
C LEU A 58 1.68 -2.22 -10.66
N TYR A 59 0.86 -3.01 -9.98
CA TYR A 59 1.36 -4.11 -9.16
C TYR A 59 2.01 -5.20 -10.00
N LEU A 60 1.46 -5.54 -11.17
CA LEU A 60 2.09 -6.46 -12.11
C LEU A 60 3.46 -5.94 -12.59
N PHE A 61 3.55 -4.64 -12.90
CA PHE A 61 4.82 -4.00 -13.25
C PHE A 61 5.83 -4.04 -12.09
N PHE A 62 5.39 -3.85 -10.85
CA PHE A 62 6.27 -3.97 -9.68
C PHE A 62 6.79 -5.39 -9.49
N LEU A 63 5.94 -6.39 -9.66
CA LEU A 63 6.34 -7.80 -9.57
C LEU A 63 7.41 -8.15 -10.62
N ASP A 64 7.24 -7.68 -11.85
CA ASP A 64 8.24 -7.83 -12.92
C ASP A 64 9.58 -7.19 -12.54
N LYS A 65 9.57 -5.95 -12.06
CA LYS A 65 10.79 -5.23 -11.65
C LYS A 65 11.50 -5.85 -10.45
N LEU A 66 10.74 -6.34 -9.46
CA LEU A 66 11.30 -7.06 -8.32
C LEU A 66 11.91 -8.40 -8.75
N SER A 67 11.30 -9.09 -9.72
CA SER A 67 11.83 -10.32 -10.30
C SER A 67 13.12 -10.05 -11.07
N GLU A 68 13.12 -9.01 -11.90
CA GLU A 68 14.29 -8.56 -12.66
C GLU A 68 15.48 -8.25 -11.73
N ALA A 69 15.24 -7.45 -10.68
CA ALA A 69 16.25 -7.12 -9.68
C ALA A 69 16.80 -8.38 -8.99
N ASN A 70 15.92 -9.33 -8.66
CA ASN A 70 16.32 -10.54 -7.97
C ASN A 70 17.12 -11.50 -8.86
N ILE A 71 16.72 -11.67 -10.12
CA ILE A 71 17.38 -12.58 -11.07
C ILE A 71 18.74 -12.01 -11.48
N LYS A 72 18.79 -10.73 -11.85
CA LYS A 72 20.03 -10.08 -12.32
C LYS A 72 20.97 -9.71 -11.17
N LYS A 73 20.48 -9.75 -9.93
CA LYS A 73 21.18 -9.21 -8.75
C LYS A 73 21.60 -7.76 -8.98
N ASP A 74 20.68 -7.00 -9.56
CA ASP A 74 20.82 -5.57 -9.84
C ASP A 74 19.79 -4.81 -8.99
N PRO A 75 20.19 -3.85 -8.13
CA PRO A 75 19.24 -3.08 -7.34
C PRO A 75 18.41 -2.08 -8.15
N GLU A 76 18.85 -1.68 -9.35
CA GLU A 76 18.24 -0.55 -10.08
C GLU A 76 16.76 -0.77 -10.45
N PRO A 77 16.31 -1.95 -10.95
CA PRO A 77 14.89 -2.17 -11.20
C PRO A 77 14.01 -2.02 -9.95
N MET A 78 14.50 -2.45 -8.78
CA MET A 78 13.81 -2.25 -7.50
C MET A 78 13.79 -0.76 -7.11
N ARG A 79 14.92 -0.05 -7.25
CA ARG A 79 15.03 1.37 -6.92
C ARG A 79 14.12 2.23 -7.80
N GLN A 80 13.95 1.87 -9.07
CA GLN A 80 13.04 2.55 -10.00
C GLN A 80 11.58 2.55 -9.50
N ILE A 81 11.11 1.45 -8.92
CA ILE A 81 9.71 1.33 -8.46
C ILE A 81 9.50 1.82 -7.02
N ARG A 82 10.58 2.03 -6.25
CA ARG A 82 10.49 2.45 -4.84
C ARG A 82 9.72 3.77 -4.66
N PRO A 83 9.97 4.85 -5.42
CA PRO A 83 9.21 6.09 -5.32
C PRO A 83 7.71 5.90 -5.60
N LEU A 84 7.36 5.04 -6.56
CA LEU A 84 5.96 4.77 -6.90
C LEU A 84 5.22 4.08 -5.75
N ILE A 85 5.89 3.18 -5.03
CA ILE A 85 5.36 2.53 -3.83
C ILE A 85 5.22 3.54 -2.68
N GLU A 86 6.17 4.48 -2.54
CA GLU A 86 6.10 5.58 -1.55
C GLU A 86 4.90 6.51 -1.82
N ASP A 87 4.67 6.87 -3.09
CA ASP A 87 3.55 7.72 -3.49
C ASP A 87 2.18 7.04 -3.24
N LEU A 88 2.07 5.75 -3.57
CA LEU A 88 0.87 4.97 -3.27
C LEU A 88 0.60 4.90 -1.76
N ARG A 89 1.67 4.66 -0.97
CA ARG A 89 1.58 4.67 0.49
C ARG A 89 1.09 6.02 1.02
N GLY A 90 1.66 7.11 0.50
CA GLY A 90 1.28 8.48 0.87
C GLY A 90 -0.20 8.76 0.56
N THR A 91 -0.64 8.39 -0.64
CA THR A 91 -2.03 8.52 -1.08
C THR A 91 -2.98 7.78 -0.16
N TRP A 92 -2.66 6.53 0.21
CA TRP A 92 -3.51 5.75 1.11
C TRP A 92 -3.60 6.33 2.53
N VAL A 93 -2.49 6.84 3.06
CA VAL A 93 -2.49 7.52 4.37
C VAL A 93 -3.35 8.78 4.33
N GLU A 94 -3.28 9.55 3.24
CA GLU A 94 -4.13 10.73 3.07
C GLU A 94 -5.62 10.37 2.99
N VAL A 95 -5.98 9.32 2.23
CA VAL A 95 -7.35 8.82 2.16
C VAL A 95 -7.88 8.43 3.54
N ILE A 96 -7.10 7.69 4.34
CA ILE A 96 -7.47 7.31 5.71
C ILE A 96 -7.66 8.56 6.58
N ARG A 97 -6.76 9.54 6.47
CA ARG A 97 -6.83 10.79 7.24
C ARG A 97 -8.10 11.59 6.91
N LEU A 98 -8.47 11.68 5.63
CA LEU A 98 -9.68 12.38 5.19
C LEU A 98 -10.96 11.68 5.69
N HIS A 99 -11.01 10.35 5.64
CA HIS A 99 -12.16 9.60 6.14
C HIS A 99 -12.28 9.66 7.67
N GLY A 100 -11.16 9.65 8.40
CA GLY A 100 -11.15 9.78 9.86
C GLY A 100 -11.60 11.14 10.38
N LYS A 101 -11.48 12.22 9.59
CA LYS A 101 -12.00 13.55 9.93
C LYS A 101 -13.52 13.68 9.74
N ASN A 102 -14.08 12.94 8.78
CA ASN A 102 -15.50 13.00 8.43
C ASN A 102 -16.42 12.24 9.39
N THR A 103 -15.89 11.29 10.18
CA THR A 103 -16.67 10.56 11.20
C THR A 103 -16.80 11.31 12.53
N SER A 104 -15.99 12.34 12.77
CA SER A 104 -16.04 13.18 13.98
C SER A 104 -16.99 14.39 13.90
N SER A 105 -17.69 14.61 12.77
CA SER A 105 -18.61 15.74 12.56
C SER A 105 -20.10 15.40 12.56
N SER A 106 -20.50 14.19 12.97
CA SER A 106 -21.90 13.86 13.21
C SER A 106 -22.39 14.51 14.52
N GLN A 107 -23.03 15.68 14.40
CA GLN A 107 -23.75 16.34 15.50
C GLN A 107 -24.72 15.35 16.20
N PRO A 108 -24.84 15.40 17.53
CA PRO A 108 -25.89 14.65 18.22
C PRO A 108 -27.27 15.14 17.76
N PRO A 109 -28.28 14.25 17.71
CA PRO A 109 -29.59 14.57 17.13
C PRO A 109 -30.25 15.74 17.85
N PRO A 110 -31.03 16.58 17.14
CA PRO A 110 -31.68 17.74 17.74
C PRO A 110 -32.65 17.28 18.83
N ASN A 111 -32.50 17.89 20.01
CA ASN A 111 -33.31 17.63 21.20
C ASN A 111 -34.79 17.87 20.86
N LYS A 112 -35.60 16.80 20.79
CA LYS A 112 -37.05 16.93 20.57
C LYS A 112 -37.68 17.56 21.83
N PRO A 113 -38.54 18.57 21.70
CA PRO A 113 -39.19 19.18 22.85
C PRO A 113 -40.06 18.15 23.56
N ARG A 114 -39.87 18.01 24.88
CA ARG A 114 -40.74 17.17 25.72
C ARG A 114 -42.14 17.77 25.70
N LEU A 115 -43.10 17.03 25.13
CA LEU A 115 -44.52 17.34 25.29
C LEU A 115 -44.85 17.29 26.78
N ASN A 116 -45.07 18.45 27.38
CA ASN A 116 -45.52 18.56 28.76
C ASN A 116 -47.02 18.28 28.78
N VAL A 117 -47.39 17.06 29.20
CA VAL A 117 -48.78 16.71 29.44
C VAL A 117 -49.12 17.18 30.85
N ALA A 118 -49.77 18.34 30.96
CA ALA A 118 -50.41 18.78 32.18
C ALA A 118 -51.88 18.32 32.15
N ALA A 119 -52.30 17.76 33.29
CA ALA A 119 -53.63 17.25 33.59
C ALA A 119 -54.71 18.34 33.70
#